data_AF-A0A2U0E138-F1
#
_entry.id   AF-A0A2U0E138-F1
#
_cell.length_a   1.000
_cell.length_b   1.000
_cell.length_c   1.000
_cell.angle_alpha   90.00
_cell.angle_beta   90.00
_cell.angle_gamma   90.00
#
_symmetry.space_group_name_H-M   'P 1'
#
loop_
_entity.id
_entity.type
_entity.pdbx_description
1 polymer ?
#
loop_
_entity_poly.entity_id
_entity_poly.type
_entity_poly.pdbx_seq_one_letter_code
_entity_poly.pdbx_strand_id
1 'polypeptide(L)'
;MKKINIILFLVYFTLGLSQEVNLKDLYSKKEYDKAIKLAQTTLISSPEDFETQLILLKIYNSKCDYRAANALLAKMSSSDERFLIESLKTNYGLGNTKEAKRIYDQLIKDSKNEVLKKELLKFGLVTGLDPIYDDWKIKETQNIVFHFQQTVSEEKMRNIIVSRQKAFEKINNFFNSLLPKKIDFFV
;
A
#
# COMPACT_ATOMS: atom_id res chain seq x y z
N MET A 1 7.04 -59.92 -11.48
CA MET A 1 7.31 -59.18 -10.22
C MET A 1 8.26 -57.99 -10.40
N LYS A 2 9.43 -58.11 -11.07
CA LYS A 2 10.37 -56.98 -11.25
C LYS A 2 9.78 -55.74 -11.96
N LYS A 3 8.86 -55.90 -12.92
CA LYS A 3 8.22 -54.78 -13.64
C LYS A 3 7.21 -53.99 -12.79
N ILE A 4 6.57 -54.63 -11.81
CA ILE A 4 5.60 -53.98 -10.92
C ILE A 4 6.32 -53.07 -9.91
N ASN A 5 7.50 -53.50 -9.43
CA ASN A 5 8.30 -52.71 -8.49
C ASN A 5 8.90 -51.45 -9.15
N ILE A 6 9.20 -51.49 -10.45
CA ILE A 6 9.68 -50.31 -11.21
C ILE A 6 8.56 -49.27 -11.39
N ILE A 7 7.33 -49.71 -11.62
CA ILE A 7 6.17 -48.80 -11.75
C ILE A 7 5.84 -48.15 -10.40
N LEU A 8 5.87 -48.90 -9.30
CA LEU A 8 5.68 -48.35 -7.95
C LEU A 8 6.76 -47.32 -7.56
N PHE A 9 8.01 -47.54 -7.97
CA PHE A 9 9.11 -46.59 -7.72
C PHE A 9 8.94 -45.28 -8.52
N LEU A 10 8.46 -45.35 -9.76
CA LEU A 10 8.17 -44.19 -10.60
C LEU A 10 6.98 -43.35 -10.09
N VAL A 11 5.95 -43.99 -9.52
CA VAL A 11 4.81 -43.28 -8.91
C VAL A 11 5.23 -42.56 -7.62
N TYR A 12 6.11 -43.15 -6.80
CA TYR A 12 6.65 -42.48 -5.61
C TYR A 12 7.56 -41.29 -5.95
N PHE A 13 8.32 -41.36 -7.05
CA PHE A 13 9.21 -40.27 -7.45
C PHE A 13 8.47 -39.03 -7.97
N THR A 14 7.29 -39.20 -8.57
CA THR A 14 6.47 -38.08 -9.08
C THR A 14 5.67 -37.36 -7.98
N LEU A 15 5.41 -38.02 -6.85
CA LEU A 15 4.77 -37.38 -5.69
C LEU A 15 5.74 -36.54 -4.84
N GLY A 16 7.05 -36.74 -5.01
CA GLY A 16 8.10 -36.02 -4.26
C GLY A 16 8.65 -34.75 -4.92
N LEU A 17 8.21 -34.43 -6.15
CA LEU A 17 8.66 -33.26 -6.92
C LEU A 17 7.59 -32.16 -7.05
N SER A 18 6.69 -32.07 -6.06
CA SER A 18 5.88 -30.86 -5.87
C SER A 18 6.84 -29.71 -5.53
N GLN A 19 7.09 -28.79 -6.46
CA GLN A 19 7.77 -27.53 -6.13
C GLN A 19 7.03 -26.89 -4.95
N GLU A 20 7.72 -26.69 -3.83
CA GLU A 20 7.15 -25.98 -2.69
C GLU A 20 6.74 -24.59 -3.18
N VAL A 21 5.43 -24.30 -3.13
CA VAL A 21 4.91 -23.03 -3.60
C VAL A 21 5.45 -21.93 -2.70
N ASN A 22 6.33 -21.10 -3.24
CA ASN A 22 6.99 -20.05 -2.48
C ASN A 22 6.13 -18.77 -2.44
N LEU A 23 5.88 -18.25 -1.24
CA LEU A 23 5.09 -17.02 -1.06
C LEU A 23 5.65 -15.81 -1.81
N LYS A 24 6.98 -15.66 -1.87
CA LYS A 24 7.64 -14.56 -2.61
C LYS A 24 7.42 -14.69 -4.12
N ASP A 25 7.37 -15.92 -4.64
CA ASP A 25 7.10 -16.19 -6.06
C ASP A 25 5.64 -15.90 -6.42
N LEU A 26 4.68 -16.32 -5.59
CA LEU A 26 3.26 -15.96 -5.79
C LEU A 26 3.06 -14.43 -5.76
N TYR A 27 3.73 -13.75 -4.83
CA TYR A 27 3.70 -12.29 -4.75
C TYR A 27 4.29 -11.63 -6.00
N SER A 28 5.46 -12.07 -6.47
CA SER A 28 6.12 -11.48 -7.64
C SER A 28 5.32 -11.66 -8.92
N LYS A 29 4.63 -12.80 -9.07
CA LYS A 29 3.70 -13.11 -10.16
C LYS A 29 2.34 -12.42 -10.05
N LYS A 30 2.12 -11.64 -8.98
CA LYS A 30 0.84 -10.99 -8.66
C LYS A 30 -0.33 -11.97 -8.52
N GLU A 31 -0.04 -13.22 -8.15
CA GLU A 31 -1.05 -14.23 -7.82
C GLU A 31 -1.57 -13.99 -6.39
N TYR A 32 -2.08 -12.78 -6.14
CA TYR A 32 -2.33 -12.27 -4.80
C TYR A 32 -3.30 -13.11 -3.98
N ASP A 33 -4.36 -13.66 -4.59
CA ASP A 33 -5.34 -14.45 -3.84
C ASP A 33 -4.74 -15.79 -3.36
N LYS A 34 -3.87 -16.40 -4.17
CA LYS A 34 -3.10 -17.59 -3.75
C LYS A 34 -2.07 -17.23 -2.68
N ALA A 35 -1.37 -16.11 -2.86
CA ALA A 35 -0.37 -15.62 -1.92
C ALA A 35 -0.99 -15.32 -0.54
N ILE A 36 -2.17 -14.68 -0.51
CA ILE A 36 -2.93 -14.43 0.73
C ILE A 36 -3.28 -15.74 1.42
N LYS A 37 -3.82 -16.72 0.69
CA LYS A 37 -4.20 -18.02 1.27
C LYS A 37 -2.98 -18.74 1.86
N LEU A 38 -1.87 -18.75 1.13
CA LEU A 38 -0.62 -19.36 1.62
C LEU A 38 -0.10 -18.62 2.86
N ALA A 39 -0.01 -17.29 2.82
CA ALA A 39 0.45 -16.48 3.95
C ALA A 39 -0.41 -16.69 5.19
N GLN A 40 -1.74 -16.66 5.06
CA GLN A 40 -2.66 -16.91 6.17
C GLN A 40 -2.47 -18.31 6.76
N THR A 41 -2.24 -19.33 5.91
CA THR A 41 -1.97 -20.70 6.37
C THR A 41 -0.67 -20.77 7.16
N THR A 42 0.40 -20.15 6.66
CA THR A 42 1.69 -20.07 7.36
C THR A 42 1.57 -19.37 8.71
N LEU A 43 0.77 -18.30 8.78
CA LEU A 43 0.56 -17.55 10.03
C LEU A 43 -0.31 -18.28 11.06
N ILE A 44 -0.98 -19.39 10.71
CA ILE A 44 -1.64 -20.24 11.72
C ILE A 44 -0.57 -20.96 12.58
N SER A 45 0.47 -21.49 11.94
CA SER A 45 1.57 -22.19 12.64
C SER A 45 2.66 -21.27 13.16
N SER A 46 2.85 -20.11 12.51
CA SER A 46 3.89 -19.14 12.84
C SER A 46 3.34 -17.71 12.85
N PRO A 47 2.50 -17.35 13.85
CA PRO A 47 1.77 -16.08 13.84
C PRO A 47 2.64 -14.82 13.78
N GLU A 48 3.88 -14.90 14.27
CA GLU A 48 4.84 -13.79 14.34
C GLU A 48 5.90 -13.85 13.23
N ASP A 49 5.72 -14.69 12.19
CA ASP A 49 6.66 -14.74 11.07
C ASP A 49 6.66 -13.43 10.28
N PHE A 50 7.64 -12.59 10.57
CA PHE A 50 7.75 -11.23 10.05
C PHE A 50 7.78 -11.17 8.52
N GLU A 51 8.48 -12.10 7.85
CA GLU A 51 8.56 -12.09 6.38
C GLU A 51 7.21 -12.42 5.74
N THR A 52 6.46 -13.39 6.28
CA THR A 52 5.10 -13.69 5.81
C THR A 52 4.15 -12.53 6.08
N GLN A 53 4.19 -11.94 7.29
CA GLN A 53 3.36 -10.77 7.62
C GLN A 53 3.68 -9.58 6.70
N LEU A 54 4.96 -9.31 6.44
CA LEU A 54 5.38 -8.22 5.56
C LEU A 54 4.94 -8.43 4.11
N ILE A 55 5.00 -9.66 3.58
CA ILE A 55 4.48 -9.96 2.24
C ILE A 55 2.97 -9.79 2.20
N LEU A 56 2.25 -10.27 3.21
CA LEU A 56 0.80 -10.11 3.30
C LEU A 56 0.40 -8.62 3.36
N LEU A 57 1.13 -7.81 4.11
CA LEU A 57 0.96 -6.36 4.18
C LEU A 57 1.17 -5.69 2.80
N LYS A 58 2.24 -6.06 2.09
CA LYS A 58 2.50 -5.58 0.71
C LYS A 58 1.38 -5.95 -0.25
N ILE A 59 0.82 -7.15 -0.12
CA ILE A 59 -0.29 -7.60 -0.95
C ILE A 59 -1.54 -6.75 -0.67
N TYR A 60 -1.90 -6.54 0.58
CA TYR A 60 -3.05 -5.70 0.94
C TYR A 60 -2.89 -4.27 0.42
N ASN A 61 -1.71 -3.66 0.57
CA ASN A 61 -1.44 -2.34 0.00
C ASN A 61 -1.51 -2.33 -1.54
N SER A 62 -1.00 -3.37 -2.21
CA SER A 62 -1.07 -3.50 -3.67
C SER A 62 -2.50 -3.66 -4.20
N LYS A 63 -3.40 -4.24 -3.40
CA LYS A 63 -4.83 -4.34 -3.69
C LYS A 63 -5.64 -3.14 -3.20
N CYS A 64 -4.98 -2.11 -2.63
CA CYS A 64 -5.61 -0.98 -1.96
C CYS A 64 -6.55 -1.37 -0.81
N ASP A 65 -6.38 -2.55 -0.22
CA ASP A 65 -7.11 -2.99 0.97
C ASP A 65 -6.43 -2.46 2.24
N TYR A 66 -6.45 -1.13 2.38
CA TYR A 66 -5.77 -0.45 3.48
C TYR A 66 -6.39 -0.78 4.85
N ARG A 67 -7.63 -1.26 4.89
CA ARG A 67 -8.27 -1.72 6.14
C ARG A 67 -7.66 -3.04 6.61
N ALA A 68 -7.52 -4.02 5.72
CA ALA A 68 -6.85 -5.27 6.05
C ALA A 68 -5.36 -5.05 6.38
N ALA A 69 -4.68 -4.18 5.61
CA ALA A 69 -3.31 -3.77 5.90
C ALA A 69 -3.18 -3.18 7.32
N ASN A 70 -4.07 -2.25 7.70
CA ASN A 70 -4.04 -1.61 9.02
C ASN A 70 -4.36 -2.59 10.16
N ALA A 71 -5.28 -3.53 9.95
CA ALA A 71 -5.57 -4.58 10.92
C ALA A 71 -4.35 -5.50 11.15
N LEU A 72 -3.53 -5.72 10.11
CA LEU A 72 -2.27 -6.45 10.22
C LEU A 72 -1.18 -5.61 10.91
N LEU A 73 -1.05 -4.33 10.55
CA LEU A 73 -0.12 -3.40 11.20
C LEU A 73 -0.33 -3.32 12.71
N ALA A 74 -1.58 -3.34 13.19
CA ALA A 74 -1.89 -3.31 14.61
C ALA A 74 -1.34 -4.51 15.41
N LYS A 75 -0.93 -5.58 14.73
CA LYS A 75 -0.33 -6.80 15.31
C LYS A 75 1.18 -6.87 15.12
N MET A 76 1.76 -5.91 14.39
CA MET A 76 3.17 -5.86 14.05
C MET A 76 3.80 -4.65 14.74
N SER A 77 5.03 -4.82 15.25
CA SER A 77 5.86 -3.69 15.68
C SER A 77 7.28 -3.95 15.22
N SER A 78 7.79 -3.07 14.36
CA SER A 78 9.14 -3.20 13.81
C SER A 78 9.70 -1.84 13.42
N SER A 79 11.01 -1.69 13.56
CA SER A 79 11.77 -0.56 13.00
C SER A 79 12.37 -0.90 11.63
N ASP A 80 12.08 -2.07 11.07
CA ASP A 80 12.54 -2.46 9.74
C ASP A 80 12.02 -1.47 8.69
N GLU A 81 12.92 -0.97 7.85
CA GLU A 81 12.63 0.03 6.81
C GLU A 81 11.48 -0.41 5.87
N ARG A 82 11.42 -1.71 5.54
CA ARG A 82 10.37 -2.27 4.67
C ARG A 82 9.01 -2.24 5.35
N PHE A 83 8.97 -2.46 6.66
CA PHE A 83 7.75 -2.33 7.45
C PHE A 83 7.28 -0.87 7.52
N LEU A 84 8.20 0.06 7.74
CA LEU A 84 7.89 1.49 7.78
C LEU A 84 7.36 2.01 6.43
N ILE A 85 7.95 1.56 5.30
CA ILE A 85 7.46 1.90 3.96
C ILE A 85 6.01 1.43 3.75
N GLU A 86 5.69 0.21 4.15
CA GLU A 86 4.32 -0.30 4.01
C GLU A 86 3.35 0.34 5.02
N SER A 87 3.83 0.72 6.20
CA SER A 87 3.07 1.51 7.19
C SER A 87 2.75 2.91 6.68
N LEU A 88 3.71 3.56 6.00
CA LEU A 88 3.54 4.84 5.32
C LEU A 88 2.42 4.75 4.27
N LYS A 89 2.49 3.76 3.37
CA LYS A 89 1.48 3.54 2.32
C LYS A 89 0.10 3.29 2.91
N THR A 90 0.01 2.46 3.94
CA THR A 90 -1.26 2.13 4.61
C THR A 90 -1.88 3.37 5.24
N ASN A 91 -1.11 4.13 6.03
CA ASN A 91 -1.59 5.34 6.68
C ASN A 91 -2.00 6.41 5.67
N TYR A 92 -1.23 6.58 4.59
CA TYR A 92 -1.61 7.48 3.52
C TYR A 92 -2.92 7.04 2.85
N GLY A 93 -3.08 5.74 2.54
CA GLY A 93 -4.27 5.18 1.91
C GLY A 93 -5.54 5.29 2.75
N LEU A 94 -5.40 5.27 4.08
CA LEU A 94 -6.51 5.52 5.03
C LEU A 94 -6.81 7.00 5.26
N GLY A 95 -5.97 7.92 4.76
CA GLY A 95 -6.09 9.34 5.06
C GLY A 95 -5.57 9.74 6.44
N ASN A 96 -4.78 8.88 7.10
CA ASN A 96 -4.06 9.19 8.34
C ASN A 96 -2.82 10.06 8.04
N THR A 97 -3.02 11.21 7.39
CA THR A 97 -1.95 12.01 6.76
C THR A 97 -0.89 12.46 7.77
N LYS A 98 -1.28 12.75 9.02
CA LYS A 98 -0.32 13.11 10.09
C LYS A 98 0.67 11.99 10.38
N GLU A 99 0.18 10.77 10.51
CA GLU A 99 1.02 9.61 10.80
C GLU A 99 1.85 9.21 9.57
N ALA A 100 1.25 9.30 8.37
CA ALA A 100 1.99 9.14 7.12
C ALA A 100 3.16 10.13 7.02
N LYS A 101 2.94 11.42 7.31
CA LYS A 101 3.99 12.45 7.33
C LYS A 101 5.08 12.14 8.35
N ARG A 102 4.71 11.73 9.57
CA ARG A 102 5.67 11.35 10.62
C ARG A 102 6.59 10.21 10.15
N ILE A 103 6.02 9.15 9.56
CA ILE A 103 6.79 8.00 9.07
C ILE A 103 7.64 8.40 7.85
N TYR A 104 7.09 9.23 6.95
CA TYR A 104 7.82 9.75 5.79
C TYR A 104 9.06 10.54 6.21
N ASP A 105 8.92 11.49 7.13
CA ASP A 105 10.02 12.31 7.63
C ASP A 105 11.08 11.46 8.32
N GLN A 106 10.66 10.45 9.10
CA GLN A 106 11.55 9.46 9.70
C GLN A 106 12.35 8.71 8.62
N LEU A 107 11.69 8.16 7.60
CA LEU A 107 12.34 7.42 6.53
C LEU A 107 13.32 8.29 5.73
N ILE A 108 12.95 9.53 5.38
CA ILE A 108 13.83 10.46 4.65
C ILE A 108 15.08 10.83 5.47
N LYS A 109 14.91 11.02 6.79
CA LYS A 109 16.00 11.37 7.70
C LYS A 109 16.97 10.21 7.91
N ASP A 110 16.44 9.00 8.10
CA ASP A 110 17.23 7.84 8.53
C ASP A 110 17.81 7.05 7.35
N SER A 111 17.26 7.19 6.13
CA SER A 111 17.69 6.37 4.99
C SER A 111 19.11 6.71 4.53
N LYS A 112 19.96 5.69 4.52
CA LYS A 112 21.30 5.72 3.91
C LYS A 112 21.31 5.25 2.45
N ASN A 113 20.16 4.79 1.95
CA ASN A 113 20.02 4.26 0.60
C ASN A 113 19.50 5.35 -0.33
N GLU A 114 20.37 5.88 -1.18
CA GLU A 114 20.04 6.95 -2.13
C GLU A 114 18.94 6.58 -3.14
N VAL A 115 18.81 5.29 -3.48
CA VAL A 115 17.74 4.83 -4.38
C VAL A 115 16.40 4.95 -3.65
N LEU A 116 16.31 4.42 -2.43
CA LEU A 116 15.10 4.52 -1.64
C LEU A 116 14.75 5.97 -1.32
N LYS A 117 15.73 6.79 -0.94
CA LYS A 117 15.50 8.21 -0.66
C LYS A 117 14.89 8.94 -1.86
N LYS A 118 15.37 8.66 -3.07
CA LYS A 118 14.77 9.19 -4.31
C LYS A 118 13.34 8.70 -4.54
N GLU A 119 13.05 7.43 -4.25
CA GLU A 119 11.69 6.89 -4.35
C GLU A 119 10.75 7.53 -3.32
N LEU A 120 11.22 7.73 -2.09
CA LEU A 120 10.47 8.42 -1.05
C LEU A 120 10.21 9.88 -1.45
N LEU A 121 11.21 10.63 -1.90
CA LEU A 121 11.00 12.01 -2.35
C LEU A 121 9.94 12.10 -3.47
N LYS A 122 10.00 11.18 -4.45
CA LYS A 122 8.95 11.08 -5.49
C LYS A 122 7.58 10.78 -4.88
N PHE A 123 7.52 9.86 -3.93
CA PHE A 123 6.29 9.54 -3.21
C PHE A 123 5.75 10.76 -2.47
N GLY A 124 6.59 11.50 -1.75
CA GLY A 124 6.21 12.72 -1.04
C GLY A 124 5.65 13.78 -1.96
N LEU A 125 6.26 13.97 -3.13
CA LEU A 125 5.79 14.93 -4.14
C LEU A 125 4.39 14.59 -4.65
N VAL A 126 4.07 13.32 -4.93
CA VAL A 126 2.75 12.93 -5.45
C VAL A 126 1.68 12.75 -4.38
N THR A 127 2.08 12.66 -3.11
CA THR A 127 1.17 12.45 -1.98
C THR A 127 0.93 13.69 -1.12
N GLY A 128 1.65 14.77 -1.35
CA GLY A 128 1.57 15.98 -0.53
C GLY A 128 2.33 15.89 0.79
N LEU A 129 3.21 14.89 0.95
CA LEU A 129 4.02 14.71 2.16
C LEU A 129 5.37 15.41 2.09
N ASP A 130 5.77 15.88 0.91
CA ASP A 130 7.02 16.61 0.75
C ASP A 130 6.98 17.99 1.44
N PRO A 131 8.06 18.46 2.08
CA PRO A 131 8.11 19.76 2.75
C PRO A 131 7.78 20.96 1.85
N ILE A 132 7.85 20.85 0.51
CA ILE A 132 7.41 21.94 -0.38
C ILE A 132 5.94 22.34 -0.18
N TYR A 133 5.14 21.48 0.46
CA TYR A 133 3.72 21.71 0.73
C TYR A 133 3.44 22.30 2.12
N ASP A 134 4.47 22.48 2.97
CA ASP A 134 4.29 22.88 4.38
C ASP A 134 3.62 24.26 4.51
N ASP A 135 3.83 25.15 3.53
CA ASP A 135 3.21 26.46 3.49
C ASP A 135 1.96 26.52 2.61
N TRP A 136 1.44 25.41 2.08
CA TRP A 136 0.28 25.46 1.20
C TRP A 136 -1.03 25.65 1.97
N LYS A 137 -1.98 26.36 1.35
CA LYS A 137 -3.32 26.55 1.92
C LYS A 137 -4.15 25.31 1.66
N ILE A 138 -4.64 24.71 2.73
CA ILE A 138 -5.53 23.54 2.66
C ILE A 138 -6.99 23.98 2.76
N LYS A 139 -7.83 23.50 1.83
CA LYS A 139 -9.29 23.66 1.86
C LYS A 139 -9.93 22.30 1.66
N GLU A 140 -10.77 21.88 2.59
CA GLU A 140 -11.44 20.58 2.50
C GLU A 140 -12.91 20.72 2.08
N THR A 141 -13.34 19.82 1.19
CA THR A 141 -14.74 19.57 0.91
C THR A 141 -15.15 18.17 1.39
N GLN A 142 -16.34 17.74 1.01
CA GLN A 142 -16.82 16.39 1.30
C GLN A 142 -15.93 15.30 0.68
N ASN A 143 -15.44 15.51 -0.54
CA ASN A 143 -14.79 14.45 -1.33
C ASN A 143 -13.33 14.74 -1.68
N ILE A 144 -12.88 15.99 -1.54
CA ILE A 144 -11.58 16.45 -2.02
C ILE A 144 -10.89 17.31 -0.94
N VAL A 145 -9.58 17.10 -0.76
CA VAL A 145 -8.67 17.97 -0.02
C VAL A 145 -7.89 18.78 -1.05
N PHE A 146 -8.12 20.09 -1.09
CA PHE A 146 -7.42 20.98 -2.01
C PHE A 146 -6.18 21.56 -1.34
N HIS A 147 -5.05 21.48 -2.03
CA HIS A 147 -3.79 22.08 -1.63
C HIS A 147 -3.50 23.20 -2.62
N PHE A 148 -3.47 24.45 -2.16
CA PHE A 148 -3.20 25.62 -2.99
C PHE A 148 -1.88 26.27 -2.62
N GLN A 149 -1.06 26.59 -3.62
CA GLN A 149 0.05 27.52 -3.44
C GLN A 149 -0.45 28.86 -2.89
N GLN A 150 0.38 29.50 -2.06
CA GLN A 150 0.05 30.79 -1.41
C GLN A 150 -0.30 31.91 -2.39
N THR A 151 0.21 31.83 -3.62
CA THR A 151 0.00 32.82 -4.69
C THR A 151 -1.41 32.79 -5.30
N VAL A 152 -2.19 31.74 -5.04
CA VAL A 152 -3.56 31.62 -5.58
C VAL A 152 -4.50 32.52 -4.78
N SER A 153 -5.33 33.32 -5.47
CA SER A 153 -6.31 34.19 -4.82
C SER A 153 -7.50 33.41 -4.27
N GLU A 154 -8.13 33.89 -3.19
CA GLU A 154 -9.31 33.25 -2.59
C GLU A 154 -10.46 33.09 -3.59
N GLU A 155 -10.65 34.05 -4.50
CA GLU A 155 -11.65 33.95 -5.56
C GLU A 155 -11.36 32.77 -6.51
N LYS A 156 -10.10 32.64 -6.96
CA LYS A 156 -9.68 31.55 -7.82
C LYS A 156 -9.79 30.20 -7.11
N MET A 157 -9.44 30.13 -5.81
CA MET A 157 -9.63 28.93 -5.00
C MET A 157 -11.09 28.51 -4.96
N ARG A 158 -12.02 29.43 -4.66
CA ARG A 158 -13.46 29.13 -4.63
C ARG A 158 -13.96 28.58 -5.97
N ASN A 159 -13.57 29.21 -7.07
CA ASN A 159 -13.97 28.75 -8.41
C ASN A 159 -13.47 27.33 -8.72
N ILE A 160 -12.22 27.03 -8.34
CA ILE A 160 -11.63 25.70 -8.52
C ILE A 160 -12.36 24.67 -7.65
N ILE A 161 -12.56 24.96 -6.36
CA ILE A 161 -13.25 24.09 -5.41
C ILE A 161 -14.63 23.71 -5.94
N VAL A 162 -15.46 24.70 -6.31
CA VAL A 162 -16.81 24.47 -6.82
C VAL A 162 -16.79 23.64 -8.10
N SER A 163 -15.93 23.99 -9.05
CA SER A 163 -15.88 23.28 -10.34
C SER A 163 -15.45 21.83 -10.19
N ARG A 164 -14.46 21.54 -9.34
CA ARG A 164 -13.91 20.19 -9.14
C ARG A 164 -14.81 19.31 -8.30
N GLN A 165 -15.45 19.87 -7.27
CA GLN A 165 -16.46 19.15 -6.48
C GLN A 165 -17.64 18.73 -7.36
N LYS A 166 -18.17 19.63 -8.20
CA LYS A 166 -19.24 19.31 -9.16
C LYS A 166 -18.80 18.27 -10.20
N ALA A 167 -17.57 18.35 -10.67
CA ALA A 167 -17.03 17.36 -11.60
C ALA A 167 -16.94 15.97 -10.94
N PHE A 168 -16.44 15.89 -9.72
CA PHE A 168 -16.40 14.65 -8.95
C PHE A 168 -17.81 14.05 -8.79
N GLU A 169 -18.80 14.83 -8.35
CA GLU A 169 -20.17 14.34 -8.17
C GLU A 169 -20.76 13.80 -9.48
N LYS A 170 -20.58 14.52 -10.59
CA LYS A 170 -21.08 14.08 -11.90
C LYS A 170 -20.44 12.77 -12.34
N ILE A 171 -19.12 12.64 -12.16
CA ILE A 171 -18.37 11.42 -12.50
C ILE A 171 -18.79 10.27 -11.58
N ASN A 172 -18.86 10.50 -10.27
CA ASN A 172 -19.15 9.46 -9.31
C ASN A 172 -20.61 9.01 -9.33
N ASN A 173 -21.54 9.85 -9.76
CA ASN A 173 -22.92 9.42 -10.03
C ASN A 173 -23.00 8.34 -11.12
N PHE A 174 -22.04 8.29 -12.04
CA PHE A 174 -21.96 7.26 -13.07
C PHE A 174 -21.23 6.01 -12.57
N PHE A 175 -20.05 6.18 -11.96
CA PHE A 175 -19.21 5.05 -11.54
C PHE A 175 -19.64 4.41 -10.21
N ASN A 176 -20.37 5.15 -9.37
CA ASN A 176 -20.75 4.77 -8.01
C ASN A 176 -19.56 4.26 -7.19
N SER A 177 -18.43 4.92 -7.30
CA SER A 177 -17.19 4.51 -6.65
C SER A 177 -17.21 4.85 -5.16
N LEU A 178 -16.66 3.95 -4.35
CA LEU A 178 -16.33 4.20 -2.96
C LEU A 178 -14.88 4.67 -2.86
N LEU A 179 -14.66 5.87 -2.33
CA LEU A 179 -13.32 6.37 -2.11
C LEU A 179 -12.73 5.81 -0.80
N PRO A 180 -11.50 5.29 -0.82
CA PRO A 180 -10.83 4.86 0.43
C PRO A 180 -10.49 6.06 1.33
N LYS A 181 -10.27 7.24 0.74
CA LYS A 181 -10.12 8.53 1.41
C LYS A 181 -10.50 9.68 0.47
N LYS A 182 -10.60 10.92 0.98
CA LYS A 182 -10.75 12.12 0.14
C LYS A 182 -9.59 12.23 -0.87
N ILE A 183 -9.88 12.77 -2.05
CA ILE A 183 -8.89 12.95 -3.12
C ILE A 183 -8.01 14.16 -2.78
N ASP A 184 -6.69 14.00 -2.79
CA ASP A 184 -5.78 15.15 -2.75
C ASP A 184 -5.72 15.82 -4.13
N PHE A 185 -5.94 17.14 -4.17
CA PHE A 185 -5.95 17.93 -5.40
C PHE A 185 -5.01 19.14 -5.26
N PHE A 186 -3.89 19.12 -5.98
CA PHE A 186 -2.82 20.12 -5.89
C PHE A 186 -2.98 21.20 -6.97
N VAL A 187 -2.87 22.47 -6.59
CA VAL A 187 -3.11 23.65 -7.44
C VAL A 187 -2.05 24.73 -7.27
#